data_AF-A0A8C4QJU6-F1
#
_entry.id   AF-A0A8C4QJU6-F1
#
_cell.length_a   1.000
_cell.length_b   1.000
_cell.length_c   1.000
_cell.angle_alpha   90.00
_cell.angle_beta   90.00
_cell.angle_gamma   90.00
#
_symmetry.space_group_name_H-M   'P 1'
#
loop_
_entity.id
_entity.type
_entity.pdbx_description
1 polymer ?
#
loop_
_entity_poly.entity_id
_entity_poly.type
_entity_poly.pdbx_seq_one_letter_code
_entity_poly.pdbx_strand_id
1 'polypeptide(L)'
;MADVDRHVPAYRLRDTLIHEMCHAASWLLYGIRDGHGQMWQLFANKACLVHPELPPITRCHSYQIRYKYNYRCTSCQNSIGRHSKSLDVNRFQCGLCGGSLRLESPGGTPCRAAPLAPFAQFVKDKYAETRKANLGKGHGEVMRLLSEAFSTKLPLQSAGNHS
;
A
#
# COMPACT_ATOMS: atom_id res chain seq x y z
N MET A 1 -23.11 10.96 -18.06
CA MET A 1 -22.76 11.69 -16.83
C MET A 1 -23.74 11.28 -15.74
N ALA A 2 -23.29 10.48 -14.78
CA ALA A 2 -23.83 10.38 -13.43
C ALA A 2 -22.82 9.54 -12.64
N ASP A 3 -21.95 10.25 -11.94
CA ASP A 3 -21.04 9.73 -10.92
C ASP A 3 -21.93 9.34 -9.73
N VAL A 4 -22.20 8.05 -9.54
CA VAL A 4 -22.86 7.54 -8.34
C VAL A 4 -21.77 6.99 -7.42
N ASP A 5 -21.30 7.91 -6.59
CA ASP A 5 -21.01 7.70 -5.18
C ASP A 5 -20.34 6.37 -4.81
N ARG A 6 -19.01 6.35 -5.00
CA ARG A 6 -18.13 5.32 -4.47
C ARG A 6 -18.00 5.45 -2.95
N HIS A 7 -18.91 4.84 -2.22
CA HIS A 7 -18.68 4.44 -0.82
C HIS A 7 -17.74 3.21 -0.81
N VAL A 8 -16.43 3.43 -0.69
CA VAL A 8 -15.35 2.44 -0.95
C VAL A 8 -15.03 1.37 0.13
N PRO A 9 -15.48 1.40 1.40
CA PRO A 9 -15.09 0.35 2.37
C PRO A 9 -16.00 -0.89 2.43
N ALA A 10 -17.33 -0.69 2.40
CA ALA A 10 -18.27 -1.74 2.83
C ALA A 10 -18.40 -2.91 1.84
N TYR A 11 -18.35 -2.63 0.53
CA TYR A 11 -18.45 -3.67 -0.49
C TYR A 11 -17.24 -4.62 -0.45
N ARG A 12 -16.05 -4.09 -0.17
CA ARG A 12 -14.81 -4.90 -0.11
C ARG A 12 -14.87 -5.92 1.01
N LEU A 13 -15.31 -5.48 2.19
CA LEU A 13 -15.40 -6.36 3.35
C LEU A 13 -16.44 -7.46 3.13
N ARG A 14 -17.61 -7.09 2.60
CA ARG A 14 -18.68 -8.04 2.27
C ARG A 14 -18.23 -9.08 1.24
N ASP A 15 -17.68 -8.64 0.12
CA ASP A 15 -17.29 -9.54 -0.98
C ASP A 15 -16.13 -10.46 -0.55
N THR A 16 -15.20 -9.95 0.25
CA THR A 16 -14.13 -10.75 0.85
C THR A 16 -14.69 -11.76 1.85
N LEU A 17 -15.58 -11.33 2.75
CA LEU A 17 -16.12 -12.20 3.80
C LEU A 17 -16.82 -13.41 3.20
N ILE A 18 -17.70 -13.20 2.22
CA ILE A 18 -18.44 -14.32 1.62
C ILE A 18 -17.53 -15.25 0.81
N HIS A 19 -16.46 -14.73 0.20
CA HIS A 19 -15.42 -15.52 -0.45
C HIS A 19 -14.72 -16.45 0.55
N GLU A 20 -14.30 -15.90 1.70
CA GLU A 20 -13.65 -16.68 2.75
C GLU A 20 -14.61 -17.68 3.42
N MET A 21 -15.91 -17.36 3.51
CA MET A 21 -16.92 -18.31 3.97
C MET A 21 -17.09 -19.50 3.03
N CYS A 22 -16.90 -19.33 1.72
CA CYS A 22 -16.91 -20.45 0.77
C CYS A 22 -15.73 -21.40 0.97
N HIS A 23 -14.54 -20.86 1.28
CA HIS A 23 -13.37 -21.65 1.69
C HIS A 23 -13.65 -22.40 3.00
N ALA A 24 -14.16 -21.69 4.01
CA ALA A 24 -14.50 -22.27 5.30
C ALA A 24 -15.54 -23.39 5.18
N ALA A 25 -16.57 -23.23 4.35
CA ALA A 25 -17.58 -24.26 4.11
C ALA A 25 -16.98 -25.50 3.44
N SER A 26 -16.09 -25.32 2.47
CA SER A 26 -15.38 -26.40 1.79
C SER A 26 -14.51 -27.21 2.77
N TRP A 27 -13.84 -26.52 3.70
CA TRP A 27 -13.03 -27.17 4.72
C TRP A 27 -13.86 -27.86 5.80
N LEU A 28 -14.82 -27.15 6.40
CA LEU A 28 -15.57 -27.67 7.55
C LEU A 28 -16.54 -28.80 7.20
N LEU A 29 -17.16 -28.75 6.01
CA LEU A 29 -18.18 -29.72 5.61
C LEU A 29 -17.60 -30.90 4.81
N TYR A 30 -16.48 -30.71 4.12
CA TYR A 30 -15.92 -31.71 3.20
C TYR A 30 -14.43 -31.99 3.41
N GLY A 31 -13.77 -31.34 4.37
CA GLY A 31 -12.35 -31.55 4.66
C GLY A 31 -11.39 -31.07 3.57
N ILE A 32 -11.89 -30.36 2.54
CA ILE A 32 -11.11 -29.92 1.39
C ILE A 32 -10.50 -28.54 1.67
N ARG A 33 -9.18 -28.41 1.46
CA ARG A 33 -8.39 -27.21 1.74
C ARG A 33 -7.68 -26.68 0.50
N ASP A 34 -8.30 -26.87 -0.66
CA ASP A 34 -7.80 -26.32 -1.92
C ASP A 34 -8.12 -24.82 -2.04
N GLY A 35 -7.68 -24.19 -3.13
CA GLY A 35 -7.99 -22.79 -3.41
C GLY A 35 -9.44 -22.63 -3.90
N HIS A 36 -9.64 -22.56 -5.21
CA HIS A 36 -10.97 -22.37 -5.80
C HIS A 36 -11.44 -23.61 -6.58
N GLY A 37 -11.33 -24.79 -5.95
CA GLY A 37 -11.72 -26.07 -6.53
C GLY A 37 -13.23 -26.25 -6.67
N GLN A 38 -13.66 -27.46 -7.03
CA GLN A 38 -15.07 -27.77 -7.30
C GLN A 38 -15.98 -27.48 -6.10
N MET A 39 -15.53 -27.82 -4.89
CA MET A 39 -16.31 -27.58 -3.67
C MET A 39 -16.47 -26.10 -3.36
N TRP A 40 -15.39 -25.31 -3.51
CA TRP A 40 -15.48 -23.87 -3.38
C TRP A 40 -16.48 -23.28 -4.38
N GLN A 41 -16.45 -23.74 -5.64
CA GLN A 41 -17.37 -23.27 -6.68
C GLN A 41 -18.83 -23.64 -6.38
N LEU A 42 -19.08 -24.83 -5.82
CA LEU A 42 -20.41 -25.24 -5.37
C LEU A 42 -20.96 -24.27 -4.31
N PHE A 43 -20.16 -23.93 -3.31
CA PHE A 43 -20.58 -22.99 -2.26
C PHE A 43 -20.72 -21.56 -2.76
N ALA A 44 -19.84 -21.10 -3.64
CA ALA A 44 -19.96 -19.80 -4.28
C ALA A 44 -21.28 -19.69 -5.07
N ASN A 45 -21.60 -20.71 -5.88
CA ASN A 45 -22.86 -20.76 -6.62
C ASN A 45 -24.08 -20.79 -5.68
N LYS A 46 -24.02 -21.60 -4.62
CA LYS A 46 -25.08 -21.67 -3.62
C LYS A 46 -25.29 -20.32 -2.92
N ALA A 47 -24.22 -19.64 -2.55
CA ALA A 47 -24.27 -18.33 -1.94
C ALA A 47 -24.89 -17.28 -2.89
N CYS A 48 -24.53 -17.30 -4.18
CA CYS A 48 -25.17 -16.42 -5.17
C CYS A 48 -26.68 -16.70 -5.36
N LEU A 49 -27.13 -17.95 -5.20
CA LEU A 49 -28.55 -18.29 -5.26
C LEU A 49 -29.33 -17.83 -4.02
N VAL A 50 -28.74 -17.96 -2.83
CA VAL A 50 -29.37 -17.58 -1.56
C VAL A 50 -29.33 -16.06 -1.35
N HIS A 51 -28.29 -15.40 -1.85
CA HIS A 51 -28.04 -13.97 -1.72
C HIS A 51 -27.99 -13.27 -3.09
N PRO A 52 -29.13 -13.16 -3.81
CA PRO A 52 -29.19 -12.53 -5.12
C PRO A 52 -28.87 -11.02 -5.08
N GLU A 53 -28.91 -10.39 -3.91
CA GLU A 53 -28.51 -9.01 -3.68
C GLU A 53 -26.99 -8.80 -3.77
N LEU A 54 -26.21 -9.88 -3.70
CA LEU A 54 -24.76 -9.83 -3.75
C LEU A 54 -24.25 -9.94 -5.19
N PRO A 55 -23.13 -9.27 -5.52
CA PRO A 55 -22.47 -9.49 -6.80
C PRO A 55 -21.98 -10.94 -6.91
N PRO A 56 -21.77 -11.45 -8.14
CA PRO A 56 -21.21 -12.79 -8.34
C PRO A 56 -19.89 -12.96 -7.58
N ILE A 57 -19.76 -14.06 -6.84
CA ILE A 57 -18.54 -14.37 -6.08
C ILE A 57 -17.47 -14.86 -7.05
N THR A 58 -16.43 -14.06 -7.24
CA THR A 58 -15.32 -14.35 -8.16
C THR A 58 -14.11 -14.94 -7.43
N ARG A 59 -13.26 -15.67 -8.17
CA ARG A 59 -11.99 -16.22 -7.65
C ARG A 59 -11.00 -15.13 -7.25
N CYS A 60 -10.97 -14.05 -8.02
CA CYS A 60 -10.13 -12.89 -7.77
C CYS A 60 -11.02 -11.70 -7.42
N HIS A 61 -10.61 -10.92 -6.43
CA HIS A 61 -11.24 -9.64 -6.16
C HIS A 61 -10.95 -8.66 -7.31
N SER A 62 -11.99 -7.98 -7.79
CA SER A 62 -11.91 -7.04 -8.92
C SER A 62 -11.62 -5.59 -8.52
N TYR A 63 -11.19 -5.33 -7.28
CA TYR A 63 -10.96 -3.94 -6.85
C TYR A 63 -9.82 -3.29 -7.63
N GLN A 64 -10.02 -2.03 -8.02
CA GLN A 64 -8.96 -1.23 -8.61
C GLN A 64 -7.84 -1.02 -7.58
N ILE A 65 -6.71 -1.68 -7.80
CA ILE A 65 -5.51 -1.50 -6.99
C ILE A 65 -4.77 -0.26 -7.50
N ARG A 66 -4.67 0.76 -6.65
CA ARG A 66 -3.81 1.92 -6.92
C ARG A 66 -2.38 1.57 -6.54
N TYR A 67 -1.54 1.37 -7.55
CA TYR A 67 -0.11 1.15 -7.37
C TYR A 67 0.65 2.47 -7.40
N LYS A 68 1.58 2.64 -6.46
CA LYS A 68 2.46 3.83 -6.40
C LYS A 68 3.51 3.80 -7.50
N TYR A 69 3.93 2.61 -7.91
CA TYR A 69 4.93 2.39 -8.95
C TYR A 69 4.33 1.49 -10.03
N ASN A 70 4.23 1.97 -11.26
CA ASN A 70 3.79 1.19 -12.40
C ASN A 70 4.95 1.02 -13.37
N TYR A 71 5.22 -0.22 -13.77
CA TYR A 71 6.28 -0.56 -14.71
C TYR A 71 5.64 -1.00 -16.02
N ARG A 72 6.07 -0.42 -17.13
CA ARG A 72 5.58 -0.74 -18.47
C ARG A 72 6.65 -1.46 -19.27
N CYS A 73 6.28 -2.52 -19.96
CA CYS A 73 7.15 -3.17 -20.92
C CYS A 73 7.34 -2.30 -22.16
N THR A 74 8.58 -2.12 -22.58
CA THR A 74 8.91 -1.33 -23.78
C THR A 74 8.50 -1.99 -25.09
N SER A 75 8.31 -3.32 -25.08
CA SER A 75 7.99 -4.10 -26.29
C SER A 75 6.50 -4.38 -26.43
N CYS A 76 5.87 -5.01 -25.43
CA CYS A 76 4.47 -5.44 -25.52
C CYS A 76 3.48 -4.56 -24.74
N GLN A 77 3.94 -3.44 -24.16
CA GLN A 77 3.11 -2.49 -23.41
C GLN A 77 2.45 -3.05 -22.13
N ASN A 78 2.73 -4.30 -21.75
CA ASN A 78 2.22 -4.89 -20.51
C ASN A 78 2.65 -4.07 -19.28
N SER A 79 1.73 -3.90 -18.33
CA SER A 79 1.93 -3.05 -17.15
C SER A 79 1.92 -3.86 -15.86
N ILE A 80 2.88 -3.59 -14.97
CA ILE A 80 3.06 -4.27 -13.69
C ILE A 80 3.03 -3.22 -12.57
N GLY A 81 2.05 -3.33 -11.69
CA GLY A 81 1.91 -2.45 -10.53
C GLY A 81 2.61 -2.97 -9.27
N ARG A 82 3.23 -2.06 -8.50
CA ARG A 82 3.86 -2.34 -7.20
C ARG A 82 3.58 -1.24 -6.17
N HIS A 83 3.50 -1.62 -4.88
CA HIS A 83 3.35 -0.68 -3.76
C HIS A 83 4.70 -0.06 -3.31
N SER A 84 5.81 -0.74 -3.58
CA SER A 84 7.18 -0.29 -3.33
C SER A 84 8.01 -0.24 -4.62
N LYS A 85 9.10 0.55 -4.64
CA LYS A 85 10.07 0.60 -5.74
C LYS A 85 11.02 -0.61 -5.68
N SER A 86 10.46 -1.83 -5.64
CA SER A 86 11.19 -3.09 -5.42
C SER A 86 11.52 -3.85 -6.69
N LEU A 87 11.01 -3.42 -7.85
CA LEU A 87 11.33 -4.05 -9.13
C LEU A 87 12.53 -3.34 -9.75
N ASP A 88 13.64 -4.06 -9.82
CA ASP A 88 14.86 -3.65 -10.53
C ASP A 88 14.74 -3.99 -12.01
N VAL A 89 14.62 -2.95 -12.84
CA VAL A 89 14.43 -3.09 -14.29
C VAL A 89 15.64 -3.67 -15.02
N ASN A 90 16.81 -3.71 -14.40
CA ASN A 90 18.00 -4.33 -15.00
C ASN A 90 18.04 -5.85 -14.78
N ARG A 91 17.37 -6.32 -13.73
CA ARG A 91 17.33 -7.74 -13.36
C ARG A 91 16.08 -8.44 -13.85
N PHE A 92 14.95 -7.73 -13.91
CA PHE A 92 13.65 -8.30 -14.22
C PHE A 92 13.17 -7.89 -15.63
N GLN A 93 12.63 -8.87 -16.34
CA GLN A 93 12.05 -8.71 -17.67
C GLN A 93 10.54 -8.92 -17.65
N CYS A 94 9.86 -8.55 -18.73
CA CYS A 94 8.44 -8.77 -18.89
C CYS A 94 8.12 -10.26 -18.93
N GLY A 95 7.25 -10.73 -18.03
CA GLY A 95 6.84 -12.14 -17.99
C GLY A 95 6.00 -12.61 -19.18
N LEU A 96 5.55 -11.70 -20.07
CA LEU A 96 4.78 -12.07 -21.27
C LEU A 96 5.65 -12.20 -22.53
N CYS A 97 6.68 -11.37 -22.68
CA CYS A 97 7.46 -11.29 -23.93
C CYS A 97 8.98 -11.24 -23.72
N GLY A 98 9.48 -11.25 -22.48
CA GLY A 98 10.91 -11.12 -22.16
C GLY A 98 11.49 -9.71 -22.37
N GLY A 99 10.71 -8.74 -22.85
CA GLY A 99 11.17 -7.37 -23.10
C GLY A 99 11.51 -6.60 -21.82
N SER A 100 12.35 -5.57 -21.96
CA SER A 100 12.74 -4.70 -20.84
C SER A 100 11.56 -3.94 -20.24
N LEU A 101 11.67 -3.63 -18.96
CA LEU A 101 10.67 -2.87 -18.20
C LEU A 101 11.18 -1.45 -17.96
N ARG A 102 10.29 -0.47 -18.00
CA ARG A 102 10.57 0.90 -17.57
C ARG A 102 9.57 1.32 -16.50
N LEU A 103 10.04 2.04 -15.49
CA LEU A 103 9.14 2.68 -14.52
C LEU A 103 8.41 3.81 -15.23
N GLU A 104 7.08 3.76 -15.28
CA GLU A 104 6.27 4.90 -15.67
C GLU A 104 6.39 5.95 -14.57
N SER A 105 6.68 7.19 -14.97
CA SER A 105 6.67 8.33 -14.06
C SER A 105 5.38 8.31 -13.25
N PRO A 106 5.45 8.41 -11.91
CA PRO A 106 4.26 8.27 -11.09
C PRO A 106 3.21 9.27 -11.55
N GLY A 107 2.06 8.76 -12.02
CA GLY A 107 0.86 9.57 -12.30
C GLY A 107 0.19 10.09 -11.02
N GLY A 108 0.80 9.89 -9.86
CA GLY A 108 0.58 10.74 -8.70
C GLY A 108 1.57 11.88 -8.79
N THR A 109 1.06 13.11 -8.82
CA THR A 109 1.77 14.38 -8.63
C THR A 109 3.17 14.14 -8.06
N PRO A 110 4.27 14.61 -8.69
CA PRO A 110 5.55 14.56 -8.00
C PRO A 110 5.28 15.15 -6.62
N CYS A 111 5.53 14.37 -5.56
CA CYS A 111 5.68 14.98 -4.26
C CYS A 111 6.87 15.93 -4.44
N ARG A 112 6.62 17.14 -4.95
CA ARG A 112 7.33 18.33 -4.50
C ARG A 112 7.33 18.11 -3.01
N ALA A 113 8.51 17.80 -2.48
CA ALA A 113 8.67 17.46 -1.08
C ALA A 113 7.87 18.50 -0.32
N ALA A 114 6.74 18.09 0.26
CA ALA A 114 6.03 18.97 1.16
C ALA A 114 7.11 19.44 2.14
N PRO A 115 7.20 20.76 2.43
CA PRO A 115 8.23 21.26 3.31
C PRO A 115 8.27 20.35 4.54
N LEU A 116 9.43 19.73 4.79
CA LEU A 116 9.55 18.80 5.90
C LEU A 116 9.13 19.54 7.17
N ALA A 117 8.39 18.85 8.05
CA ALA A 117 8.05 19.40 9.35
C ALA A 117 9.36 19.93 10.01
N PRO A 118 9.33 21.05 10.76
CA PRO A 118 10.53 21.71 11.25
C PRO A 118 11.52 20.77 11.95
N PHE A 119 11.02 19.80 12.71
CA PHE A 119 11.83 18.76 13.35
C PHE A 119 12.49 17.81 12.34
N ALA A 120 11.74 17.32 11.35
CA ALA A 120 12.28 16.43 10.31
C ALA A 120 13.37 17.11 9.48
N GLN A 121 13.23 18.41 9.21
CA GLN A 121 14.27 19.20 8.55
C GLN A 121 15.50 19.33 9.45
N PHE A 122 15.32 19.66 10.73
CA PHE A 122 16.41 19.76 11.70
C PHE A 122 17.19 18.46 11.87
N VAL A 123 16.50 17.32 11.97
CA VAL A 123 17.11 15.99 12.04
C VAL A 123 17.93 15.74 10.77
N LYS A 124 17.37 16.03 9.58
CA LYS A 124 18.08 15.83 8.31
C LYS A 124 19.38 16.62 8.25
N ASP A 125 19.37 17.86 8.71
CA ASP A 125 20.53 18.76 8.62
C ASP A 125 21.61 18.43 9.66
N LYS A 126 21.22 17.96 10.86
CA LYS A 126 22.15 17.75 11.99
C LYS A 126 22.55 16.31 12.26
N TYR A 127 21.84 15.33 11.69
CA TYR A 127 22.10 13.92 11.99
C TYR A 127 23.52 13.46 11.64
N ALA A 128 24.06 13.86 10.48
CA ALA A 128 25.41 13.46 10.06
C ALA A 128 26.49 14.02 11.00
N GLU A 129 26.35 15.28 11.40
CA GLU A 129 27.25 15.95 12.36
C GLU A 129 27.17 15.28 13.74
N THR A 130 25.96 15.09 14.27
CA THR A 130 25.76 14.49 15.60
C THR A 130 26.22 13.03 15.65
N ARG A 131 26.01 12.26 14.58
CA ARG A 131 26.49 10.87 14.48
C ARG A 131 28.01 10.81 14.41
N LYS A 132 28.67 11.74 13.71
CA LYS A 132 30.13 11.81 13.63
C LYS A 132 30.75 12.26 14.95
N ALA A 133 30.14 13.22 15.64
CA ALA A 133 30.58 13.67 16.97
C ALA A 133 30.36 12.61 18.06
N ASN A 134 29.38 11.72 17.88
CA ASN A 134 29.05 10.65 18.81
C ASN A 134 29.33 9.27 18.19
N LEU A 135 30.54 9.10 17.64
CA LEU A 135 31.02 7.81 17.13
C LEU A 135 30.93 6.74 18.24
N GLY A 136 30.11 5.72 18.01
CA GLY A 136 29.87 4.62 18.95
C GLY A 136 28.48 4.60 19.59
N LYS A 137 27.71 5.68 19.50
CA LYS A 137 26.32 5.70 19.98
C LYS A 137 25.35 5.06 18.99
N GLY A 138 24.36 4.35 19.52
CA GLY A 138 23.29 3.76 18.72
C GLY A 138 22.38 4.81 18.09
N HIS A 139 21.69 4.45 17.01
CA HIS A 139 20.76 5.35 16.30
C HIS A 139 19.74 6.01 17.24
N GLY A 140 19.15 5.26 18.18
CA GLY A 140 18.18 5.78 19.13
C GLY A 140 18.74 6.87 20.05
N GLU A 141 20.01 6.76 20.44
CA GLU A 141 20.64 7.76 21.31
C GLU A 141 21.00 9.04 20.55
N VAL A 142 21.41 8.90 19.28
CA VAL A 142 21.61 10.05 18.37
C VAL A 142 20.28 10.78 18.13
N MET A 143 19.18 10.05 17.94
CA MET A 143 17.85 10.65 17.80
C MET A 143 17.39 11.38 19.07
N ARG A 144 17.68 10.85 20.26
CA ARG A 144 17.38 11.50 21.54
C ARG A 144 18.11 12.85 21.68
N LEU A 145 19.41 12.87 21.38
CA LEU A 145 20.20 14.11 21.41
C LEU A 145 19.68 15.16 20.43
N LEU A 146 19.23 14.74 19.24
CA LEU A 146 18.62 15.66 18.26
C LEU A 146 17.26 16.19 18.73
N SER A 147 16.44 15.37 19.38
CA SER A 147 15.18 15.81 19.98
C SER A 147 15.40 16.82 21.11
N GLU A 148 16.37 16.58 22.00
CA GLU A 148 16.75 17.52 23.07
C GLU A 148 17.28 18.83 22.47
N ALA A 149 18.18 18.76 21.49
CA ALA A 149 18.72 19.93 20.82
C ALA A 149 17.66 20.74 20.06
N PHE A 150 16.64 20.07 19.52
CA PHE A 150 15.52 20.74 18.86
C PHE A 150 14.58 21.42 19.86
N SER A 151 14.29 20.76 20.99
CA SER A 151 13.45 21.31 22.06
C SER A 151 14.05 22.58 22.67
N THR A 152 15.37 22.62 22.85
CA THR A 152 16.07 23.82 23.37
C THR A 152 16.13 24.96 22.35
N LYS A 153 15.99 24.66 21.05
CA LYS A 153 16.03 25.65 19.97
C LYS A 153 14.69 26.25 19.59
N LEU A 154 13.56 25.71 20.05
CA LEU A 154 12.28 26.41 19.90
C LEU A 154 12.27 27.60 20.86
N PRO A 155 12.23 28.86 20.37
CA PRO A 155 11.76 29.94 21.21
C PRO A 155 10.30 29.63 21.54
N LEU A 156 9.91 29.79 22.81
CA LEU A 156 8.51 29.83 23.22
C LEU A 156 7.76 30.82 22.31
N GLN A 157 6.99 30.32 21.35
CA GLN A 157 6.03 31.15 20.66
C GLN A 157 4.92 31.42 21.67
N SER A 158 4.91 32.66 22.13
CA SER A 158 3.97 33.25 23.08
C SER A 158 2.52 32.83 22.80
N ALA A 159 1.85 32.38 23.86
CA ALA A 159 0.40 32.23 23.92
C ALA A 159 -0.27 33.51 23.40
N GLY A 160 -1.09 33.37 22.36
CA GLY A 160 -1.91 34.45 21.83
C GLY A 160 -3.02 34.81 22.82
N ASN A 161 -3.02 36.07 23.26
CA ASN A 161 -4.16 36.75 23.87
C ASN A 161 -5.39 36.64 22.96
N HIS A 162 -6.50 36.16 23.50
CA HIS A 162 -7.83 36.50 23.01
C HIS A 162 -8.43 37.54 23.96
N SER A 163 -8.57 38.76 23.45
CA SER A 163 -9.53 39.76 23.96
C SER A 163 -10.82 39.68 23.14
#